data_AF-A0A1B7M2J9-F1
#
_entry.id   AF-A0A1B7M2J9-F1
#
_cell.length_a   1.000
_cell.length_b   1.000
_cell.length_c   1.000
_cell.angle_alpha   90.00
_cell.angle_beta   90.00
_cell.angle_gamma   90.00
#
_symmetry.space_group_name_H-M   'P 1'
#
loop_
_entity.id
_entity.type
_entity.pdbx_description
1 polymer ?
#
loop_
_entity_poly.entity_id
_entity_poly.type
_entity_poly.pdbx_seq_one_letter_code
_entity_poly.pdbx_strand_id
1 'polypeptide(L)'
;MTSDLQDLTVGDEVVVNRNLEHPVNMHFVDDAYGGGWVPKDGVEETIGTKTVTERRDIPAMGGPGGWRHRPARSLVRLGRGFWYDLSDGYQDGSKATVIETLGTLSV
;
A
#
# COMPACT_ATOMS: atom_id res chain seq x y z
N MET A 1 -16.30 14.82 2.28
CA MET A 1 -16.10 14.03 1.05
C MET A 1 -15.08 12.97 1.43
N THR A 2 -15.52 11.72 1.56
CA THR A 2 -14.62 10.57 1.70
C THR A 2 -13.98 10.36 0.34
N SER A 3 -12.70 10.69 0.20
CA SER A 3 -11.95 10.40 -1.03
C SER A 3 -11.81 8.88 -1.13
N ASP A 4 -12.19 8.30 -2.27
CA ASP A 4 -11.94 6.88 -2.53
C ASP A 4 -10.44 6.70 -2.84
N LEU A 5 -9.87 5.55 -2.49
CA LEU A 5 -8.47 5.23 -2.82
C LEU A 5 -8.23 5.35 -4.33
N GLN A 6 -9.24 5.03 -5.14
CA GLN A 6 -9.17 5.11 -6.61
C GLN A 6 -8.92 6.52 -7.14
N ASP A 7 -9.28 7.55 -6.36
CA ASP A 7 -9.13 8.95 -6.73
C ASP A 7 -7.76 9.52 -6.38
N LEU A 8 -6.90 8.77 -5.66
CA LEU A 8 -5.58 9.25 -5.22
C LEU A 8 -4.65 9.59 -6.38
N THR A 9 -4.14 10.82 -6.40
CA THR A 9 -3.24 11.37 -7.40
C THR A 9 -1.88 11.74 -6.78
N VAL A 10 -0.91 12.08 -7.63
CA VAL A 10 0.40 12.55 -7.17
C VAL A 10 0.23 13.87 -6.41
N GLY A 11 0.81 13.93 -5.22
CA GLY A 11 0.67 15.07 -4.30
C GLY A 11 -0.37 14.84 -3.19
N ASP A 12 -1.26 13.86 -3.32
CA ASP A 12 -2.20 13.53 -2.26
C ASP A 12 -1.48 12.89 -1.06
N GLU A 13 -2.03 13.13 0.12
CA GLU A 13 -1.55 12.55 1.36
C GLU A 13 -2.43 11.37 1.79
N VAL A 14 -1.77 10.31 2.24
CA VAL A 14 -2.40 9.11 2.76
C VAL A 14 -1.84 8.77 4.12
N VAL A 15 -2.64 8.11 4.92
CA VAL A 15 -2.19 7.43 6.13
C VAL A 15 -1.65 6.06 5.75
N VAL A 16 -0.50 5.68 6.29
CA VAL A 16 0.05 4.33 6.17
C VAL A 16 -0.09 3.62 7.51
N ASN A 17 -0.83 2.52 7.51
CA ASN A 17 -1.05 1.65 8.65
C ASN A 17 -0.38 0.28 8.42
N ARG A 18 -0.21 -0.47 9.51
CA ARG A 18 0.25 -1.87 9.45
C ARG A 18 -0.91 -2.80 9.19
N ASN A 19 -0.66 -3.86 8.42
CA ASN A 19 -1.64 -4.93 8.25
C ASN A 19 -1.55 -5.94 9.41
N LEU A 20 -2.43 -5.80 10.40
CA LEU A 20 -2.46 -6.70 11.57
C LEU A 20 -3.05 -8.09 11.27
N GLU A 21 -3.77 -8.23 10.16
CA GLU A 21 -4.36 -9.51 9.74
C GLU A 21 -3.36 -10.41 9.02
N HIS A 22 -2.13 -9.94 8.76
CA HIS A 22 -1.16 -10.74 8.04
C HIS A 22 -0.74 -12.00 8.85
N PRO A 23 -0.68 -13.19 8.22
CA PRO A 23 -0.54 -14.45 8.93
C PRO A 23 0.88 -14.75 9.46
N VAL A 24 1.90 -13.99 9.05
CA VAL A 24 3.32 -14.23 9.37
C VAL A 24 4.06 -12.92 9.67
N ASN A 25 5.20 -13.02 10.37
CA ASN A 25 6.16 -11.92 10.50
C ASN A 25 6.54 -11.38 9.13
N MET A 26 6.59 -10.05 8.98
CA MET A 26 6.86 -9.41 7.71
C MET A 26 8.06 -8.49 7.77
N HIS A 27 8.73 -8.37 6.64
CA HIS A 27 9.66 -7.28 6.42
C HIS A 27 8.89 -5.96 6.42
N PHE A 28 9.15 -5.11 7.41
CA PHE A 28 8.82 -3.70 7.35
C PHE A 28 9.57 -3.09 6.18
N VAL A 29 8.81 -2.45 5.31
CA VAL A 29 9.37 -1.63 4.25
C VAL A 29 8.78 -0.23 4.42
N ASP A 30 9.09 0.39 5.57
CA ASP A 30 9.25 1.83 5.65
C ASP A 30 10.69 2.08 6.12
N ASP A 31 11.34 3.05 5.49
CA ASP A 31 12.78 3.26 5.56
C ASP A 31 13.21 4.15 6.74
N ALA A 32 12.27 4.67 7.54
CA ALA A 32 12.58 5.42 8.76
C ALA A 32 13.41 4.58 9.76
N TYR A 33 13.27 3.25 9.71
CA TYR A 33 13.98 2.30 10.58
C TYR A 33 14.92 1.33 9.82
N GLY A 34 15.23 1.61 8.54
CA GLY A 34 16.28 0.88 7.83
C GLY A 34 15.97 -0.58 7.44
N GLY A 35 14.69 -0.94 7.29
CA GLY A 35 14.27 -2.30 6.90
C GLY A 35 14.48 -3.32 8.03
N GLY A 36 13.39 -3.86 8.57
CA GLY A 36 13.44 -4.79 9.70
C GLY A 36 12.29 -5.78 9.67
N TRP A 37 12.28 -6.76 10.58
CA TRP A 37 11.16 -7.68 10.76
C TRP A 37 10.21 -7.14 11.85
N VAL A 38 8.91 -7.20 11.60
CA VAL A 38 7.89 -6.83 12.60
C VAL A 38 7.29 -8.08 13.21
N PRO A 39 7.42 -8.27 14.54
CA PRO A 39 6.65 -9.26 15.28
C PRO A 39 5.16 -8.92 15.23
N LYS A 40 4.31 -9.94 15.08
CA LYS A 40 2.84 -9.79 15.09
C LYS A 40 2.31 -9.11 16.36
N ASP A 41 2.96 -9.37 17.49
CA ASP A 41 2.53 -8.90 18.81
C ASP A 41 3.45 -7.78 19.30
N GLY A 42 2.86 -6.65 19.71
CA GLY A 42 3.56 -5.64 20.53
C GLY A 42 4.07 -4.38 19.84
N VAL A 43 3.42 -3.89 18.78
CA VAL A 43 3.73 -2.55 18.26
C VAL A 43 2.48 -1.68 18.16
N GLU A 44 2.56 -0.51 18.79
CA GLU A 44 1.57 0.56 18.68
C GLU A 44 1.43 1.02 17.21
N GLU A 45 0.20 1.34 16.79
CA GLU A 45 -0.09 1.89 15.46
C GLU A 45 0.80 3.11 15.20
N THR A 46 1.82 2.93 14.37
CA THR A 46 2.58 4.06 13.85
C THR A 46 1.81 4.59 12.65
N ILE A 47 0.88 5.50 12.91
CA ILE A 47 0.15 6.28 11.90
C ILE A 47 1.15 7.26 11.29
N GLY A 48 1.60 6.98 10.06
CA GLY A 48 2.48 7.87 9.31
C GLY A 48 1.74 8.46 8.12
N THR A 49 1.65 9.79 8.04
CA THR A 49 1.21 10.45 6.80
C THR A 49 2.34 10.43 5.77
N LYS A 50 2.03 10.06 4.53
CA LYS A 50 2.97 10.06 3.41
C LYS A 50 2.31 10.66 2.17
N THR A 51 3.11 11.34 1.36
CA THR A 51 2.67 11.89 0.08
C THR A 51 2.83 10.86 -1.03
N VAL A 52 1.85 10.78 -1.92
CA VAL A 52 1.92 10.04 -3.18
C VAL A 52 2.89 10.75 -4.13
N THR A 53 3.89 10.02 -4.59
CA THR A 53 4.97 10.50 -5.48
C THR A 53 4.83 10.01 -6.91
N GLU A 54 4.14 8.89 -7.13
CA GLU A 54 3.91 8.32 -8.46
C GLU A 54 2.55 7.62 -8.50
N ARG A 55 1.88 7.64 -9.65
CA ARG A 55 0.70 6.82 -9.95
C ARG A 55 0.94 6.07 -11.26
N ARG A 56 0.55 4.81 -11.30
CA ARG A 56 0.73 3.95 -12.48
C ARG A 56 -0.45 3.01 -12.67
N ASP A 57 -0.98 3.02 -13.88
CA ASP A 57 -1.94 2.03 -14.33
C ASP A 57 -1.21 0.89 -15.07
N ILE A 58 -1.40 -0.32 -14.56
CA ILE A 58 -0.83 -1.55 -15.10
C ILE A 58 -1.95 -2.28 -15.87
N PRO A 59 -1.85 -2.37 -17.21
CA PRO A 59 -2.86 -3.08 -17.98
C PRO A 59 -2.82 -4.58 -17.68
N ALA A 60 -3.99 -5.21 -17.83
CA ALA A 60 -4.11 -6.66 -17.81
C ALA A 60 -3.20 -7.28 -18.89
N MET A 61 -2.52 -8.38 -18.56
CA MET A 61 -1.85 -9.20 -19.57
C MET A 61 -2.60 -10.51 -19.75
N GLY A 62 -3.06 -10.75 -20.97
CA GLY A 62 -3.44 -12.08 -21.44
C GLY A 62 -2.25 -12.71 -22.16
N GLY A 63 -1.95 -13.96 -21.85
CA GLY A 63 -0.92 -14.75 -22.54
C GLY A 63 -1.52 -16.01 -23.16
N PRO A 64 -1.17 -16.38 -24.40
CA PRO A 64 -1.58 -17.67 -24.95
C PRO A 64 -0.99 -18.81 -24.10
N GLY A 65 -1.82 -19.81 -23.76
CA GLY A 65 -1.38 -21.00 -23.04
C GLY A 65 -1.11 -20.82 -21.53
N GLY A 66 -1.68 -19.80 -20.88
CA GLY A 66 -1.61 -19.67 -19.41
C GLY A 66 -0.33 -19.02 -18.89
N TRP A 67 0.60 -18.63 -19.75
CA TRP A 67 1.83 -17.96 -19.31
C TRP A 67 1.56 -16.49 -18.94
N ARG A 68 1.65 -16.22 -17.63
CA ARG A 68 1.60 -14.91 -16.96
C ARG A 68 0.30 -14.11 -17.19
N HIS A 69 -0.84 -14.72 -16.87
CA HIS A 69 -2.07 -13.95 -16.64
C HIS A 69 -1.88 -13.01 -15.45
N ARG A 70 -2.18 -11.72 -15.64
CA ARG A 70 -2.37 -10.76 -14.54
C ARG A 70 -3.60 -9.90 -14.82
N PRO A 71 -4.43 -9.60 -13.79
CA PRO A 71 -5.50 -8.61 -13.92
C PRO A 71 -4.91 -7.20 -14.10
N ALA A 72 -5.75 -6.26 -14.53
CA ALA A 72 -5.40 -4.84 -14.52
C ALA A 72 -5.30 -4.34 -13.07
N ARG A 73 -4.37 -3.43 -12.80
CA ARG A 73 -4.12 -2.88 -11.46
C ARG A 73 -3.77 -1.39 -11.57
N SER A 74 -4.22 -0.60 -10.61
CA SER A 74 -3.82 0.80 -10.47
C SER A 74 -3.04 0.94 -9.18
N LEU A 75 -1.80 1.42 -9.28
CA LEU A 75 -0.88 1.50 -8.16
C LEU A 75 -0.46 2.94 -7.89
N VAL A 76 -0.17 3.24 -6.63
CA VAL A 76 0.50 4.48 -6.22
C VAL A 76 1.79 4.18 -5.48
N ARG A 77 2.75 5.09 -5.58
CA ARG A 77 4.03 5.01 -4.89
C ARG A 77 4.16 6.12 -3.88
N LEU A 78 4.50 5.78 -2.64
CA LEU A 78 4.75 6.75 -1.59
C LEU A 78 6.22 7.19 -1.59
N GLY A 79 6.50 8.34 -0.98
CA GLY A 79 7.88 8.76 -0.72
C GLY A 79 8.68 7.64 -0.03
N ARG A 80 9.85 7.31 -0.57
CA ARG A 80 10.77 6.22 -0.15
C ARG A 80 10.48 4.81 -0.69
N GLY A 81 9.45 4.66 -1.55
CA GLY A 81 9.62 3.83 -2.75
C GLY A 81 8.74 2.59 -2.93
N PHE A 82 7.79 2.31 -2.05
CA PHE A 82 6.88 1.16 -2.19
C PHE A 82 5.63 1.50 -2.98
N TRP A 83 5.15 0.50 -3.71
CA TRP A 83 3.90 0.54 -4.46
C TRP A 83 2.75 -0.03 -3.63
N TYR A 84 1.57 0.57 -3.78
CA TYR A 84 0.33 0.19 -3.11
C TYR A 84 -0.77 0.06 -4.16
N ASP A 85 -1.59 -0.97 -4.04
CA ASP A 85 -2.71 -1.21 -4.95
C ASP A 85 -3.93 -0.40 -4.49
N LEU A 86 -4.53 0.38 -5.39
CA LEU A 86 -5.69 1.21 -5.06
C LEU A 86 -6.98 0.40 -4.89
N SER A 87 -7.02 -0.85 -5.36
CA SER A 87 -8.20 -1.72 -5.22
C SER A 87 -8.43 -2.22 -3.80
N ASP A 88 -7.35 -2.45 -3.04
CA ASP A 88 -7.41 -2.98 -1.68
C ASP A 88 -6.59 -2.17 -0.67
N GLY A 89 -5.85 -1.16 -1.13
CA GLY A 89 -4.99 -0.30 -0.31
C GLY A 89 -3.70 -0.97 0.16
N TYR A 90 -3.47 -2.26 -0.13
CA TYR A 90 -2.33 -2.97 0.42
C TYR A 90 -1.05 -2.72 -0.37
N GLN A 91 0.08 -2.80 0.34
CA GLN A 91 1.40 -2.81 -0.29
C GLN A 91 1.49 -3.94 -1.32
N ASP A 92 1.91 -3.59 -2.54
CA ASP A 92 2.08 -4.56 -3.61
C ASP A 92 3.17 -5.58 -3.29
N GLY A 93 2.87 -6.86 -3.52
CA GLY A 93 3.76 -7.99 -3.30
C GLY A 93 3.81 -8.52 -1.87
N SER A 94 3.94 -7.65 -0.85
CA SER A 94 4.04 -8.09 0.54
C SER A 94 2.69 -8.06 1.28
N LYS A 95 1.86 -7.03 1.08
CA LYS A 95 0.69 -6.71 1.91
C LYS A 95 1.01 -6.41 3.39
N ALA A 96 2.24 -5.96 3.70
CA ALA A 96 2.66 -5.67 5.07
C ALA A 96 2.04 -4.41 5.67
N THR A 97 1.76 -3.44 4.80
CA THR A 97 1.15 -2.17 5.14
C THR A 97 -0.06 -1.94 4.26
N VAL A 98 -0.94 -1.07 4.73
CA VAL A 98 -2.16 -0.64 4.05
C VAL A 98 -2.22 0.88 4.07
N ILE A 99 -2.72 1.49 2.99
CA ILE A 99 -2.96 2.92 2.92
C ILE A 99 -4.44 3.25 3.08
N GLU A 100 -4.71 4.37 3.72
CA GLU A 100 -6.05 4.91 3.92
C GLU A 100 -6.05 6.41 3.58
N THR A 101 -7.18 6.91 3.08
CA THR A 101 -7.32 8.36 2.85
C THR A 101 -7.50 9.10 4.18
N LEU A 102 -6.98 10.34 4.26
CA LEU A 102 -7.09 11.17 5.47
C LEU A 102 -8.54 11.46 5.90
N GLY A 103 -9.51 11.31 5.01
CA GLY A 103 -10.94 11.49 5.29
C GLY A 103 -11.60 10.34 6.07
N THR A 104 -10.89 9.23 6.31
CA THR A 104 -11.45 8.04 6.94
C THR A 104 -11.17 7.95 8.45
N LEU A 105 -10.40 8.89 9.03
CA LEU A 105 -10.22 9.00 10.48
C LEU A 105 -11.51 9.52 11.13
N SER A 106 -12.49 8.63 11.31
CA SER A 106 -13.58 8.87 12.25
C SER A 106 -13.03 8.68 13.66
N VAL A 107 -12.87 9.78 14.39
CA VAL A 107 -12.62 9.81 15.84
C VAL A 107 -13.79 9.16 16.58
#